data_AF-A0A926V1S6-F1
#
_entry.id   AF-A0A926V1S6-F1
#
_cell.length_a   1.000
_cell.length_b   1.000
_cell.length_c   1.000
_cell.angle_alpha   90.00
_cell.angle_beta   90.00
_cell.angle_gamma   90.00
#
_symmetry.space_group_name_H-M   'P 1'
#
loop_
_entity.id
_entity.type
_entity.pdbx_description
1 polymer ?
#
loop_
_entity_poly.entity_id
_entity_poly.type
_entity_poly.pdbx_seq_one_letter_code
_entity_poly.pdbx_strand_id
1 'polypeptide(L)'
;MSETSRFPSIAKLERRMRPGGYSTQGFLGPIESLQVVIARDQETLENLGVSHEEIAEALENILQVVKEQISQLLQFRQRGEKVQEYRKRGEEYSARSVHIPDLYHHESIPSFSLENLPSVDQGYLVGNKFHVFIAQYRGLQECPWECEHEEWSSFDFLLLNREIGEYVTGPGMIVHLLRKHHFFEGLESPYRVDPARAVRVLGLGSNTTIK
;
A
#
# COMPACT_ATOMS: atom_id res chain seq x y z
N MET A 1 41.93 10.49 5.62
CA MET A 1 40.70 11.24 5.94
C MET A 1 39.56 10.31 5.57
N SER A 2 38.82 9.80 6.56
CA SER A 2 37.85 8.72 6.36
C SER A 2 36.66 9.19 5.54
N GLU A 3 36.37 8.43 4.48
CA GLU A 3 35.20 8.52 3.64
C GLU A 3 33.93 8.44 4.52
N THR A 4 33.30 9.59 4.77
CA THR A 4 32.02 9.65 5.47
C THR A 4 31.00 8.84 4.67
N SER A 5 30.52 7.76 5.28
CA SER A 5 29.52 6.83 4.73
C SER A 5 28.43 7.57 3.94
N ARG A 6 28.23 7.15 2.69
CA ARG A 6 27.21 7.64 1.75
C ARG A 6 25.77 7.45 2.26
N PHE A 7 25.57 6.84 3.43
CA PHE A 7 24.28 6.55 4.03
C PHE A 7 24.09 7.30 5.36
N PRO A 8 22.86 7.80 5.66
CA PRO A 8 22.59 8.44 6.94
C PRO A 8 22.86 7.46 8.10
N SER A 9 23.33 7.97 9.24
CA SER A 9 23.41 7.17 10.46
C SER A 9 22.02 6.70 10.89
N ILE A 10 21.91 5.55 11.56
CA ILE A 10 20.62 5.03 12.06
C ILE A 10 19.88 6.08 12.90
N ALA A 11 20.56 6.78 13.79
CA ALA A 11 19.94 7.85 14.59
C ALA A 11 19.40 9.02 13.74
N LYS A 12 20.08 9.36 12.64
CA LYS A 12 19.59 10.37 11.69
C LYS A 12 18.36 9.87 10.94
N LEU A 13 18.39 8.61 10.51
CA LEU A 13 17.32 7.97 9.77
C LEU A 13 16.05 7.80 10.64
N GLU A 14 16.18 7.29 11.85
CA GLU A 14 15.07 7.17 12.80
C GLU A 14 14.45 8.53 13.11
N ARG A 15 15.25 9.60 13.26
CA ARG A 15 14.72 10.97 13.44
C ARG A 15 13.84 11.42 12.26
N ARG A 16 14.19 11.05 11.03
CA ARG A 16 13.35 11.34 9.84
C ARG A 16 12.05 10.53 9.88
N MET A 17 12.11 9.30 10.39
CA MET A 17 10.99 8.38 10.43
C MET A 17 10.01 8.65 11.58
N ARG A 18 10.36 9.46 12.59
CA ARG A 18 9.42 9.83 13.66
C ARG A 18 8.24 10.64 13.12
N PRO A 19 7.10 10.64 13.83
CA PRO A 19 5.98 11.53 13.52
C PRO A 19 6.44 12.99 13.44
N GLY A 20 5.99 13.72 12.42
CA GLY A 20 6.39 15.10 12.14
C GLY A 20 7.79 15.26 11.52
N GLY A 21 8.48 14.16 11.22
CA GLY A 21 9.72 14.14 10.46
C GLY A 21 9.44 14.28 8.95
N TYR A 22 9.62 13.19 8.21
CA TYR A 22 9.34 13.13 6.77
C TYR A 22 7.88 12.76 6.47
N SER A 23 7.14 12.29 7.48
CA SER A 23 5.72 11.98 7.41
C SER A 23 5.03 12.57 8.64
N THR A 24 3.80 13.07 8.47
CA THR A 24 2.99 13.62 9.57
C THR A 24 2.78 12.57 10.66
N GLN A 25 2.41 11.33 10.28
CA GLN A 25 2.24 10.23 11.23
C GLN A 25 3.54 9.45 11.48
N GLY A 26 4.56 9.66 10.65
CA GLY A 26 5.83 8.95 10.74
C GLY A 26 5.79 7.58 10.06
N PHE A 27 6.99 7.03 9.85
CA PHE A 27 7.19 5.65 9.39
C PHE A 27 7.51 4.71 10.56
N LEU A 28 7.88 5.26 11.72
CA LEU A 28 8.10 4.57 12.98
C LEU A 28 7.29 5.28 14.05
N GLY A 29 6.80 4.53 15.03
CA GLY A 29 6.27 5.07 16.27
C GLY A 29 7.30 5.92 17.02
N PRO A 30 6.91 6.64 18.08
CA PRO A 30 7.78 7.62 18.74
C PRO A 30 9.06 7.04 19.34
N ILE A 31 9.03 5.77 19.75
CA ILE A 31 10.12 5.10 20.47
C ILE A 31 10.63 3.81 19.79
N GLU A 32 10.05 3.41 18.67
CA GLU A 32 10.44 2.19 17.97
C GLU A 32 11.88 2.25 17.44
N SER A 33 12.59 1.13 17.39
CA SER A 33 13.90 1.06 16.73
C SER A 33 13.74 0.48 15.33
N LEU A 34 14.31 1.14 14.33
CA LEU A 34 14.27 0.70 12.93
C LEU A 34 14.81 -0.72 12.78
N GLN A 35 15.96 -1.00 13.40
CA GLN A 35 16.62 -2.29 13.29
C GLN A 35 15.79 -3.41 13.94
N VAL A 36 15.13 -3.11 15.06
CA VAL A 36 14.27 -4.08 15.76
C VAL A 36 13.02 -4.39 14.94
N VAL A 37 12.39 -3.39 14.32
CA VAL A 37 11.22 -3.58 13.45
C VAL A 37 11.60 -4.45 12.24
N ILE A 38 12.67 -4.09 11.52
CA ILE A 38 13.14 -4.85 10.35
C ILE A 38 13.47 -6.30 10.75
N ALA A 39 14.18 -6.52 11.85
CA ALA A 39 14.55 -7.86 12.30
C ALA A 39 13.33 -8.71 12.67
N ARG A 40 12.34 -8.12 13.34
CA ARG A 40 11.08 -8.79 13.71
C ARG A 40 10.28 -9.21 12.47
N ASP A 41 10.19 -8.33 11.48
CA ASP A 41 9.46 -8.60 10.25
C ASP A 41 10.18 -9.66 9.42
N GLN A 42 11.51 -9.61 9.36
CA GLN A 42 12.34 -10.64 8.73
C GLN A 42 12.12 -12.02 9.38
N GLU A 43 12.10 -12.12 10.71
CA GLU A 43 11.78 -13.38 11.42
C GLU A 43 10.37 -13.89 11.08
N THR A 44 9.40 -12.99 10.96
CA THR A 44 8.02 -13.35 10.56
C THR A 44 8.00 -13.97 9.16
N LEU A 45 8.71 -13.35 8.22
CA LEU A 45 8.82 -13.79 6.84
C LEU A 45 9.53 -15.16 6.72
N GLU A 46 10.62 -15.36 7.46
CA GLU A 46 11.34 -16.64 7.53
C GLU A 46 10.43 -17.77 8.01
N ASN A 47 9.64 -17.53 9.06
CA ASN A 47 8.68 -18.49 9.58
C ASN A 47 7.55 -18.82 8.59
N LEU A 48 7.18 -17.87 7.73
CA LEU A 48 6.15 -18.04 6.70
C LEU A 48 6.71 -18.62 5.39
N GLY A 49 8.04 -18.69 5.24
CA GLY A 49 8.69 -19.14 4.01
C GLY A 49 8.44 -18.23 2.81
N VAL A 50 8.30 -16.92 3.04
CA VAL A 50 8.06 -15.89 2.02
C VAL A 50 9.07 -14.77 2.19
N SER A 51 9.59 -14.23 1.10
CA SER A 51 10.50 -13.08 1.11
C SER A 51 9.76 -11.74 1.02
N HIS A 52 10.41 -10.66 1.47
CA HIS A 52 9.88 -9.29 1.30
C HIS A 52 9.76 -8.92 -0.19
N GLU A 53 10.61 -9.49 -1.06
CA GLU A 53 10.56 -9.26 -2.51
C GLU A 53 9.30 -9.86 -3.14
N GLU A 54 8.89 -11.06 -2.74
CA GLU A 54 7.64 -11.68 -3.21
C GLU A 54 6.41 -10.83 -2.84
N ILE A 55 6.39 -10.26 -1.64
CA ILE A 55 5.32 -9.35 -1.22
C ILE A 55 5.34 -8.07 -2.06
N ALA A 56 6.52 -7.48 -2.26
CA ALA A 56 6.65 -6.25 -3.03
C ALA A 56 6.27 -6.43 -4.50
N GLU A 57 6.69 -7.54 -5.12
CA GLU A 57 6.33 -7.90 -6.49
C GLU A 57 4.81 -8.11 -6.64
N ALA A 58 4.19 -8.85 -5.72
CA ALA A 58 2.75 -9.07 -5.76
C ALA A 58 1.96 -7.77 -5.60
N LEU A 59 2.36 -6.89 -4.66
CA LEU A 59 1.74 -5.58 -4.47
C LEU A 59 1.91 -4.69 -5.70
N GLU A 60 3.13 -4.60 -6.27
CA GLU A 60 3.37 -3.78 -7.45
C GLU A 60 2.55 -4.25 -8.65
N ASN A 61 2.52 -5.54 -8.93
CA ASN A 61 1.76 -6.10 -10.05
C ASN A 61 0.27 -5.73 -9.95
N ILE A 62 -0.31 -5.80 -8.73
CA ILE A 62 -1.70 -5.43 -8.49
C ILE A 62 -1.89 -3.92 -8.68
N LEU A 63 -1.05 -3.09 -8.06
CA LEU A 63 -1.15 -1.62 -8.12
C LEU A 63 -0.89 -1.07 -9.54
N GLN A 64 -0.05 -1.73 -10.32
CA GLN A 64 0.21 -1.41 -11.72
C GLN A 64 -1.03 -1.60 -12.60
N VAL A 65 -1.75 -2.72 -12.42
CA VAL A 65 -3.04 -2.92 -13.10
C VAL A 65 -4.04 -1.82 -12.74
N VAL A 66 -4.09 -1.41 -11.46
CA VAL A 66 -4.97 -0.31 -11.01
C VAL A 66 -4.58 1.04 -11.63
N LYS A 67 -3.29 1.36 -11.65
CA LYS A 67 -2.75 2.58 -12.29
C LYS A 67 -3.08 2.65 -13.77
N GLU A 68 -3.03 1.52 -14.47
CA GLU A 68 -3.43 1.42 -15.88
C GLU A 68 -4.93 1.64 -16.08
N GLN A 69 -5.78 1.05 -15.24
CA GLN A 69 -7.23 1.30 -15.24
C GLN A 69 -7.55 2.79 -15.03
N ILE A 70 -6.91 3.43 -14.05
CA ILE A 70 -7.04 4.88 -13.80
C ILE A 70 -6.61 5.68 -15.02
N SER A 71 -5.45 5.35 -15.60
CA SER A 71 -4.90 6.05 -16.76
C SER A 71 -5.84 5.97 -17.98
N GLN A 72 -6.42 4.80 -18.23
CA GLN A 72 -7.41 4.61 -19.30
C GLN A 72 -8.64 5.51 -19.07
N LEU A 73 -9.20 5.50 -17.85
CA LEU A 73 -10.35 6.36 -17.50
C LEU A 73 -10.07 7.85 -17.72
N LEU A 74 -8.85 8.31 -17.39
CA LEU A 74 -8.44 9.71 -17.60
C LEU A 74 -8.22 10.07 -19.07
N GLN A 75 -7.68 9.17 -19.89
CA GLN A 75 -7.48 9.40 -21.33
C GLN A 75 -8.82 9.57 -22.08
N PHE A 76 -9.85 8.79 -21.72
CA PHE A 76 -11.19 8.97 -22.28
C PHE A 76 -11.80 10.34 -21.95
N ARG A 77 -11.48 10.92 -20.78
CA ARG A 77 -11.90 12.28 -20.41
C ARG A 77 -11.34 13.34 -21.37
N GLN A 78 -10.11 13.16 -21.83
CA GLN A 78 -9.41 14.15 -22.66
C GLN A 78 -9.75 14.07 -24.15
N ARG A 79 -10.34 12.97 -24.63
CA ARG A 79 -10.64 12.72 -26.06
C ARG A 79 -11.99 13.25 -26.58
N GLY A 80 -12.83 13.88 -25.76
CA GLY A 80 -14.00 14.64 -26.22
C GLY A 80 -15.14 13.85 -26.89
N GLU A 81 -15.43 12.63 -26.46
CA GLU A 81 -16.53 11.81 -27.02
C GLU A 81 -17.90 12.06 -26.34
N LYS A 82 -18.82 12.72 -27.07
CA LYS A 82 -20.27 12.92 -26.81
C LYS A 82 -20.76 13.09 -25.34
N VAL A 83 -21.28 14.29 -25.06
CA VAL A 83 -21.81 14.81 -23.78
C VAL A 83 -22.79 13.91 -23.00
N GLN A 84 -23.57 13.04 -23.65
CA GLN A 84 -24.52 12.14 -22.95
C GLN A 84 -23.84 10.91 -22.32
N GLU A 85 -22.81 10.35 -22.96
CA GLU A 85 -22.03 9.22 -22.44
C GLU A 85 -21.10 9.69 -21.31
N TYR A 86 -20.62 10.94 -21.40
CA TYR A 86 -19.91 11.63 -20.32
C TYR A 86 -20.70 11.76 -19.03
N ARG A 87 -22.02 11.96 -19.07
CA ARG A 87 -22.82 12.03 -17.83
C ARG A 87 -22.90 10.67 -17.15
N LYS A 88 -23.21 9.60 -17.91
CA LYS A 88 -23.23 8.22 -17.39
C LYS A 88 -21.87 7.76 -16.85
N ARG A 89 -20.76 8.05 -17.55
CA ARG A 89 -19.41 7.64 -17.10
C ARG A 89 -18.75 8.62 -16.13
N GLY A 90 -19.12 9.89 -16.15
CA GLY A 90 -18.75 10.86 -15.12
C GLY A 90 -19.41 10.51 -13.78
N GLU A 91 -20.66 10.05 -13.83
CA GLU A 91 -21.33 9.37 -12.71
C GLU A 91 -20.63 8.05 -12.35
N GLU A 92 -20.17 7.24 -13.31
CA GLU A 92 -19.42 6.00 -13.02
C GLU A 92 -18.03 6.25 -12.40
N TYR A 93 -17.29 7.26 -12.85
CA TYR A 93 -16.02 7.70 -12.23
C TYR A 93 -16.27 8.39 -10.88
N SER A 94 -17.39 9.10 -10.73
CA SER A 94 -17.84 9.67 -9.45
C SER A 94 -18.41 8.62 -8.48
N ALA A 95 -18.89 7.49 -8.99
CA ALA A 95 -19.35 6.34 -8.22
C ALA A 95 -18.15 5.47 -7.82
N ARG A 96 -17.17 5.35 -8.71
CA ARG A 96 -15.86 4.76 -8.45
C ARG A 96 -14.90 5.68 -7.72
N SER A 97 -15.19 6.98 -7.60
CA SER A 97 -14.48 7.86 -6.67
C SER A 97 -14.93 7.44 -5.29
N VAL A 98 -14.23 6.41 -4.84
CA VAL A 98 -14.42 5.64 -3.65
C VAL A 98 -14.69 6.61 -2.52
N HIS A 99 -15.79 6.43 -1.79
CA HIS A 99 -15.81 6.91 -0.42
C HIS A 99 -14.75 6.10 0.32
N ILE A 100 -13.54 6.62 0.33
CA ILE A 100 -12.39 5.94 0.91
C ILE A 100 -12.66 5.94 2.39
N PRO A 101 -12.69 4.77 3.04
CA PRO A 101 -12.62 4.73 4.49
C PRO A 101 -11.42 5.56 4.93
N ASP A 102 -11.52 6.25 6.04
CA ASP A 102 -10.35 6.92 6.60
C ASP A 102 -9.31 5.85 6.94
N LEU A 103 -8.33 5.65 6.05
CA LEU A 103 -7.35 4.58 6.16
C LEU A 103 -6.41 4.81 7.36
N TYR A 104 -6.42 6.02 7.95
CA TYR A 104 -5.66 6.34 9.16
C TYR A 104 -6.33 5.83 10.43
N HIS A 105 -7.65 5.71 10.41
CA HIS A 105 -8.46 5.25 11.52
C HIS A 105 -9.02 3.89 11.15
N HIS A 106 -8.28 2.82 11.48
CA HIS A 106 -8.62 1.45 11.08
C HIS A 106 -10.03 1.04 11.54
N GLU A 107 -10.54 1.61 12.63
CA GLU A 107 -11.90 1.44 13.14
C GLU A 107 -12.98 2.03 12.21
N SER A 108 -12.61 2.94 11.32
CA SER A 108 -13.49 3.51 10.29
C SER A 108 -13.59 2.62 9.05
N ILE A 109 -12.64 1.69 8.87
CA ILE A 109 -12.66 0.75 7.77
C ILE A 109 -13.79 -0.26 8.03
N PRO A 110 -14.76 -0.40 7.10
CA PRO A 110 -15.80 -1.41 7.25
C PRO A 110 -15.21 -2.78 7.49
N SER A 111 -15.79 -3.54 8.42
CA SER A 111 -15.44 -4.95 8.58
C SER A 111 -15.86 -5.72 7.34
N PHE A 112 -14.89 -5.98 6.46
CA PHE A 112 -15.09 -6.82 5.29
C PHE A 112 -15.12 -8.28 5.73
N SER A 113 -16.08 -9.02 5.17
CA SER A 113 -16.21 -10.47 5.32
C SER A 113 -16.77 -11.02 4.02
N LEU A 114 -16.78 -12.36 3.85
CA LEU A 114 -17.41 -12.98 2.69
C LEU A 114 -18.91 -12.65 2.57
N GLU A 115 -19.56 -12.34 3.69
CA GLU A 115 -20.98 -11.95 3.76
C GLU A 115 -21.19 -10.44 3.54
N ASN A 116 -20.12 -9.64 3.63
CA ASN A 116 -20.13 -8.19 3.56
C ASN A 116 -19.01 -7.66 2.65
N LEU A 117 -18.96 -8.17 1.42
CA LEU A 117 -18.02 -7.68 0.42
C LEU A 117 -18.56 -6.39 -0.23
N PRO A 118 -17.69 -5.40 -0.50
CA PRO A 118 -18.09 -4.21 -1.24
C PRO A 118 -18.51 -4.57 -2.66
N SER A 119 -19.44 -3.78 -3.20
CA SER A 119 -19.90 -3.96 -4.58
C SER A 119 -18.75 -3.76 -5.57
N VAL A 120 -18.75 -4.53 -6.65
CA VAL A 120 -17.65 -4.59 -7.65
C VAL A 120 -17.51 -3.32 -8.49
N ASP A 121 -18.50 -2.43 -8.44
CA ASP A 121 -18.51 -1.11 -9.07
C ASP A 121 -17.83 -0.03 -8.20
N GLN A 122 -17.46 -0.35 -6.96
CA GLN A 122 -16.76 0.56 -6.05
C GLN A 122 -15.27 0.20 -6.01
N GLY A 123 -14.40 1.06 -6.56
CA GLY A 123 -12.96 0.79 -6.60
C GLY A 123 -12.52 0.07 -7.88
N TYR A 124 -11.45 -0.71 -7.78
CA TYR A 124 -10.78 -1.35 -8.92
C TYR A 124 -10.61 -2.84 -8.68
N LEU A 125 -11.22 -3.67 -9.53
CA LEU A 125 -10.98 -5.11 -9.51
C LEU A 125 -9.70 -5.45 -10.30
N VAL A 126 -8.88 -6.32 -9.72
CA VAL A 126 -7.72 -6.92 -10.38
C VAL A 126 -7.96 -8.43 -10.45
N GLY A 127 -8.24 -8.92 -11.66
CA GLY A 127 -8.83 -10.23 -11.86
C GLY A 127 -10.19 -10.33 -11.17
N ASN A 128 -10.51 -11.52 -10.63
CA ASN A 128 -11.72 -11.76 -9.83
C ASN A 128 -11.44 -11.85 -8.32
N LYS A 129 -10.17 -11.68 -7.92
CA LYS A 129 -9.69 -11.95 -6.56
C LYS A 129 -9.49 -10.68 -5.75
N PHE A 130 -8.80 -9.70 -6.31
CA PHE A 130 -8.36 -8.52 -5.58
C PHE A 130 -9.25 -7.32 -5.87
N HIS A 131 -9.62 -6.60 -4.82
CA HIS A 131 -10.40 -5.38 -4.90
C HIS A 131 -9.64 -4.24 -4.23
N VAL A 132 -9.32 -3.21 -5.00
CA VAL A 132 -8.41 -2.15 -4.60
C VAL A 132 -9.13 -0.81 -4.54
N PHE A 133 -8.89 -0.09 -3.46
CA PHE A 133 -9.35 1.27 -3.25
C PHE A 133 -8.14 2.18 -3.09
N ILE A 134 -8.15 3.35 -3.74
CA ILE A 134 -7.00 4.25 -3.81
C ILE A 134 -7.37 5.63 -3.27
N ALA A 135 -6.58 6.11 -2.30
CA ALA A 135 -6.59 7.46 -1.77
C ALA A 135 -5.48 8.29 -2.37
N GLN A 136 -5.80 9.01 -3.45
CA GLN A 136 -4.83 9.84 -4.15
C GLN A 136 -4.65 11.20 -3.47
N TYR A 137 -3.39 11.56 -3.22
CA TYR A 137 -2.98 12.85 -2.70
C TYR A 137 -2.29 13.70 -3.79
N ARG A 138 -2.21 15.01 -3.54
CA ARG A 138 -1.47 15.95 -4.40
C ARG A 138 0.02 16.05 -4.05
N GLY A 139 0.39 15.62 -2.85
CA GLY A 139 1.79 15.60 -2.39
C GLY A 139 2.48 14.29 -2.74
N LEU A 140 3.80 14.30 -2.65
CA LEU A 140 4.64 13.11 -2.74
C LEU A 140 5.23 12.83 -1.35
N GLN A 141 5.22 11.57 -0.95
CA GLN A 141 5.95 11.09 0.21
C GLN A 141 7.41 10.86 -0.20
N GLU A 142 8.36 11.45 0.52
CA GLU A 142 9.78 11.18 0.30
C GLU A 142 10.22 9.93 1.06
N CYS A 143 11.14 9.16 0.45
CA CYS A 143 11.76 8.02 1.10
C CYS A 143 12.75 8.50 2.20
N PRO A 144 12.67 7.99 3.45
CA PRO A 144 13.52 8.47 4.55
C PRO A 144 15.02 8.16 4.36
N TRP A 145 15.35 7.18 3.50
CA TRP A 145 16.71 6.89 3.04
C TRP A 145 17.22 7.83 1.93
N GLU A 146 16.41 8.80 1.48
CA GLU A 146 16.75 9.74 0.39
C GLU A 146 17.11 9.04 -0.92
N CYS A 147 16.38 7.97 -1.25
CA CYS A 147 16.45 7.37 -2.58
C CYS A 147 15.83 8.32 -3.62
N GLU A 148 16.47 8.42 -4.79
CA GLU A 148 15.88 9.08 -5.97
C GLU A 148 14.76 8.19 -6.55
N HIS A 149 13.58 8.21 -5.92
CA HIS A 149 12.44 7.41 -6.31
C HIS A 149 11.12 8.11 -5.98
N GLU A 150 10.33 8.39 -7.02
CA GLU A 150 9.02 9.06 -6.89
C GLU A 150 7.85 8.13 -7.19
N GLU A 151 8.09 6.92 -7.72
CA GLU A 151 7.00 6.03 -8.08
C GLU A 151 6.21 5.58 -6.84
N TRP A 152 4.89 5.48 -6.98
CA TRP A 152 3.96 5.04 -5.94
C TRP A 152 3.88 5.96 -4.70
N SER A 153 4.49 7.15 -4.72
CA SER A 153 4.65 8.00 -3.53
C SER A 153 3.47 8.91 -3.17
N SER A 154 2.35 8.85 -3.90
CA SER A 154 1.28 9.87 -3.81
C SER A 154 -0.10 9.32 -3.47
N PHE A 155 -0.21 8.07 -3.03
CA PHE A 155 -1.49 7.51 -2.63
C PHE A 155 -1.36 6.47 -1.52
N ASP A 156 -2.47 6.25 -0.82
CA ASP A 156 -2.68 5.11 0.07
C ASP A 156 -3.67 4.14 -0.57
N PHE A 157 -3.60 2.86 -0.19
CA PHE A 157 -4.47 1.83 -0.73
C PHE A 157 -5.12 0.98 0.37
N LEU A 158 -6.28 0.42 0.03
CA LEU A 158 -6.85 -0.76 0.67
C LEU A 158 -6.93 -1.86 -0.38
N LEU A 159 -6.30 -3.00 -0.10
CA LEU A 159 -6.32 -4.20 -0.94
C LEU A 159 -7.10 -5.29 -0.22
N LEU A 160 -8.30 -5.58 -0.69
CA LEU A 160 -9.17 -6.66 -0.20
C LEU A 160 -9.00 -7.91 -1.08
N ASN A 161 -8.71 -9.05 -0.46
CA ASN A 161 -8.85 -10.35 -1.10
C ASN A 161 -10.29 -10.86 -0.90
N ARG A 162 -11.07 -10.86 -1.99
CA ARG A 162 -12.49 -11.22 -1.98
C ARG A 162 -12.75 -12.70 -1.71
N GLU A 163 -11.75 -13.57 -1.87
CA GLU A 163 -11.90 -15.02 -1.63
C GLU A 163 -11.87 -15.37 -0.14
N ILE A 164 -11.24 -14.51 0.68
CA ILE A 164 -11.10 -14.74 2.13
C ILE A 164 -11.70 -13.61 2.98
N GLY A 165 -12.08 -12.49 2.39
CA GLY A 165 -12.65 -11.33 3.09
C GLY A 165 -11.63 -10.53 3.92
N GLU A 166 -10.35 -10.89 3.89
CA GLU A 166 -9.28 -10.13 4.55
C GLU A 166 -8.70 -9.06 3.63
N TYR A 167 -8.22 -7.97 4.22
CA TYR A 167 -7.60 -6.86 3.52
C TYR A 167 -6.30 -6.41 4.18
N VAL A 168 -5.48 -5.70 3.41
CA VAL A 168 -4.32 -4.97 3.91
C VAL A 168 -4.38 -3.53 3.40
N THR A 169 -3.98 -2.58 4.24
CA THR A 169 -3.84 -1.16 3.89
C THR A 169 -2.37 -0.78 3.88
N GLY A 170 -2.02 0.26 3.13
CA GLY A 170 -0.67 0.82 3.15
C GLY A 170 -0.50 1.96 2.16
N PRO A 171 0.61 2.71 2.25
CA PRO A 171 0.97 3.70 1.26
C PRO A 171 1.54 3.02 0.01
N GLY A 172 1.37 3.59 -1.18
CA GLY A 172 2.01 3.08 -2.38
C GLY A 172 3.55 3.02 -2.25
N MET A 173 4.13 3.93 -1.46
CA MET A 173 5.56 3.96 -1.11
C MET A 173 6.05 2.63 -0.50
N ILE A 174 5.16 1.83 0.11
CA ILE A 174 5.55 0.55 0.71
C ILE A 174 6.25 -0.37 -0.28
N VAL A 175 5.87 -0.35 -1.57
CA VAL A 175 6.52 -1.18 -2.61
C VAL A 175 8.02 -0.88 -2.68
N HIS A 176 8.40 0.40 -2.64
CA HIS A 176 9.80 0.80 -2.62
C HIS A 176 10.50 0.40 -1.32
N LEU A 177 9.83 0.62 -0.17
CA LEU A 177 10.39 0.33 1.15
C LEU A 177 10.67 -1.16 1.33
N LEU A 178 9.78 -2.04 0.87
CA LEU A 178 9.97 -3.49 0.92
C LEU A 178 11.15 -3.94 0.07
N ARG A 179 11.22 -3.49 -1.19
CA ARG A 179 12.29 -3.91 -2.11
C ARG A 179 13.67 -3.42 -1.72
N LYS A 180 13.77 -2.16 -1.30
CA LYS A 180 15.07 -1.52 -1.08
C LYS A 180 15.53 -1.57 0.36
N HIS A 181 14.60 -1.58 1.31
CA HIS A 181 14.90 -1.37 2.72
C HIS A 181 14.33 -2.46 3.64
N HIS A 182 13.61 -3.43 3.08
CA HIS A 182 13.02 -4.57 3.80
C HIS A 182 12.15 -4.12 4.97
N PHE A 183 11.48 -2.98 4.80
CA PHE A 183 10.83 -2.25 5.87
C PHE A 183 9.34 -2.12 5.64
N PHE A 184 8.55 -2.71 6.54
CA PHE A 184 7.09 -2.76 6.50
C PHE A 184 6.42 -1.61 7.27
N GLU A 185 7.21 -0.60 7.64
CA GLU A 185 6.90 0.43 8.63
C GLU A 185 6.76 -0.07 10.08
N GLY A 186 6.86 0.86 11.02
CA GLY A 186 6.80 0.61 12.46
C GLY A 186 5.45 0.08 12.92
N LEU A 187 5.44 -0.68 14.01
CA LEU A 187 4.25 -1.32 14.58
C LEU A 187 3.16 -0.30 14.97
N GLU A 188 3.57 0.92 15.31
CA GLU A 188 2.64 2.02 15.66
C GLU A 188 2.33 2.94 14.47
N SER A 189 2.95 2.74 13.31
CA SER A 189 2.64 3.52 12.10
C SER A 189 1.26 3.10 11.56
N PRO A 190 0.33 4.04 11.29
CA PRO A 190 -0.94 3.71 10.65
C PRO A 190 -0.77 3.23 9.20
N TYR A 191 0.41 3.45 8.62
CA TYR A 191 0.78 3.03 7.27
C TYR A 191 1.36 1.62 7.21
N ARG A 192 1.51 0.94 8.36
CA ARG A 192 2.13 -0.38 8.43
C ARG A 192 1.39 -1.42 7.60
N VAL A 193 2.15 -2.05 6.71
CA VAL A 193 1.74 -3.27 6.03
C VAL A 193 2.18 -4.44 6.89
N ASP A 194 1.30 -4.99 7.72
CA ASP A 194 1.65 -6.16 8.55
C ASP A 194 2.08 -7.34 7.65
N PRO A 195 3.30 -7.89 7.81
CA PRO A 195 3.84 -8.89 6.88
C PRO A 195 3.02 -10.18 6.87
N ALA A 196 2.57 -10.66 8.04
CA ALA A 196 1.78 -11.88 8.13
C ALA A 196 0.40 -11.72 7.47
N ARG A 197 -0.24 -10.55 7.65
CA ARG A 197 -1.49 -10.21 6.98
C ARG A 197 -1.31 -10.04 5.48
N ALA A 198 -0.25 -9.36 5.04
CA ALA A 198 0.07 -9.20 3.62
C ALA A 198 0.23 -10.56 2.93
N VAL A 199 0.97 -11.49 3.53
CA VAL A 199 1.12 -12.87 3.03
C VAL A 199 -0.24 -13.56 2.86
N ARG A 200 -1.12 -13.50 3.88
CA ARG A 200 -2.47 -14.10 3.80
C ARG A 200 -3.32 -13.46 2.72
N VAL A 201 -3.39 -12.13 2.69
CA VAL A 201 -4.20 -11.37 1.72
C VAL A 201 -3.73 -11.66 0.30
N LEU A 202 -2.42 -11.61 0.05
CA LEU A 202 -1.85 -11.89 -1.28
C LEU A 202 -1.92 -13.38 -1.65
N GLY A 203 -2.08 -14.26 -0.67
CA GLY A 203 -2.09 -15.72 -0.87
C GLY A 203 -0.69 -16.26 -1.22
N LEU A 204 0.33 -15.72 -0.55
CA LEU A 204 1.73 -16.13 -0.71
C LEU A 204 2.10 -17.24 0.29
N GLY A 205 3.17 -17.98 0.00
CA GLY A 205 3.69 -19.06 0.84
C GLY A 205 3.12 -20.45 0.50
N SER A 206 3.82 -21.51 0.91
CA SER A 206 3.59 -22.88 0.44
C SER A 206 2.48 -23.67 1.16
N ASN A 207 1.59 -23.02 1.92
CA ASN A 207 0.53 -23.71 2.67
C ASN A 207 -0.89 -23.49 2.12
N THR A 208 -1.03 -23.25 0.83
CA THR A 208 -2.33 -23.38 0.13
C THR A 208 -2.63 -24.86 -0.16
N THR A 209 -2.75 -25.67 0.90
CA THR A 209 -3.47 -26.95 0.85
C THR A 209 -4.01 -27.25 2.25
N ILE A 210 -5.13 -26.63 2.59
CA ILE A 210 -6.01 -27.21 3.60
C ILE A 210 -6.86 -28.24 2.85
N LYS A 211 -6.65 -29.50 3.22
CA LYS A 211 -7.49 -30.64 2.83
C LYS A 211 -8.93 -30.48 3.30
#